data_AF-A0A8T3N9F6-F1
#
_entry.id   AF-A0A8T3N9F6-F1
#
_cell.length_a   1.000
_cell.length_b   1.000
_cell.length_c   1.000
_cell.angle_alpha   90.00
_cell.angle_beta   90.00
_cell.angle_gamma   90.00
#
_symmetry.space_group_name_H-M   'P 1'
#
loop_
_entity.id
_entity.type
_entity.pdbx_description
1 polymer ?
#
loop_
_entity_poly.entity_id
_entity_poly.type
_entity_poly.pdbx_seq_one_letter_code
_entity_poly.pdbx_strand_id
1 'polypeptide(L)'
;MLAALRVLWRALVSLYDESLLLIRANVVWFVGTIPFFLVILALSWIFVPPTEPDSPPLVWPLLLAAFAVLVLPSPFAVGLYGLAAVIVTGDTPDFGVFWASVRRWWRRGLAMFAISAFVLVALVFNTWFYVSVTEGWLQAVSVLWLYAILFWITLQVYLVPLLIASEEPESSDAAGQGADERGGQEPEAGAPLPLRTLYRRAAILTLANPIFSLLLLAGAVFPALLSTLVPPVYPLVAMAYVALIGARGLRHLRDKYLPPDPEEAAE
;
A
#
# COMPACT_ATOMS: atom_id res chain seq x y z
N MET A 1 7.05 18.15 -5.92
CA MET A 1 7.60 17.17 -6.90
C MET A 1 8.96 16.64 -6.48
N LEU A 2 9.98 17.49 -6.25
CA LEU A 2 11.33 17.06 -5.82
C LEU A 2 11.33 16.14 -4.59
N ALA A 3 10.43 16.39 -3.63
CA ALA A 3 10.28 15.53 -2.45
C ALA A 3 9.87 14.09 -2.80
N ALA A 4 8.90 13.90 -3.71
CA ALA A 4 8.48 12.57 -4.15
C ALA A 4 9.61 11.83 -4.85
N LEU A 5 10.34 12.50 -5.75
CA LEU A 5 11.50 11.91 -6.43
C LEU A 5 12.58 11.49 -5.43
N ARG A 6 12.82 12.28 -4.39
CA ARG A 6 13.76 11.93 -3.30
C ARG A 6 13.28 10.69 -2.53
N VAL A 7 11.98 10.57 -2.27
CA VAL A 7 11.38 9.39 -1.62
C VAL A 7 11.59 8.14 -2.49
N LEU A 8 11.27 8.22 -3.79
CA LEU A 8 11.46 7.11 -4.74
C LEU A 8 12.94 6.69 -4.83
N TRP A 9 13.85 7.66 -4.94
CA TRP A 9 15.29 7.39 -4.98
C TRP A 9 15.78 6.70 -3.71
N ARG A 10 15.41 7.20 -2.53
CA ARG A 10 15.79 6.59 -1.25
C ARG A 10 15.17 5.20 -1.06
N ALA A 11 13.97 4.96 -1.57
CA ALA A 11 13.37 3.63 -1.57
C ALA A 11 14.18 2.65 -2.44
N LEU A 12 14.66 3.10 -3.60
CA LEU A 12 15.50 2.30 -4.49
C LEU A 12 16.85 1.97 -3.86
N VAL A 13 17.48 2.95 -3.19
CA VAL A 13 18.75 2.74 -2.47
C VAL A 13 18.57 1.70 -1.35
N SER A 14 17.55 1.84 -0.50
CA SER A 14 17.30 0.84 0.55
C SER A 14 16.93 -0.54 0.02
N LEU A 15 16.25 -0.60 -1.12
CA LEU A 15 15.97 -1.87 -1.78
C LEU A 15 17.26 -2.56 -2.23
N TYR A 16 18.27 -1.80 -2.66
CA TYR A 16 19.58 -2.32 -3.03
C TYR A 16 20.37 -2.76 -1.78
N ASP A 17 20.43 -1.90 -0.76
CA ASP A 17 21.16 -2.16 0.48
C ASP A 17 20.64 -3.44 1.19
N GLU A 18 19.31 -3.62 1.23
CA GLU A 18 18.64 -4.75 1.88
C GLU A 18 18.14 -5.82 0.88
N SER A 19 18.79 -5.91 -0.28
CA SER A 19 18.30 -6.69 -1.42
C SER A 19 18.01 -8.16 -1.09
N LEU A 20 18.92 -8.87 -0.40
CA LEU A 20 18.72 -10.29 -0.07
C LEU A 20 17.51 -10.53 0.83
N LEU A 21 17.33 -9.71 1.87
CA LEU A 21 16.22 -9.81 2.80
C LEU A 21 14.89 -9.50 2.09
N LEU A 22 14.87 -8.41 1.32
CA LEU A 22 13.67 -7.95 0.63
C LEU A 22 13.28 -8.88 -0.52
N ILE A 23 14.22 -9.45 -1.25
CA ILE A 23 13.95 -10.48 -2.27
C ILE A 23 13.27 -11.70 -1.62
N ARG A 24 13.83 -12.20 -0.50
CA ARG A 24 13.23 -13.33 0.22
C ARG A 24 11.80 -13.00 0.69
N ALA A 25 11.59 -11.83 1.28
CA ALA A 25 10.27 -11.40 1.73
C ALA A 25 9.29 -11.22 0.56
N ASN A 26 9.75 -10.71 -0.58
CA ASN A 26 8.93 -10.51 -1.77
C ASN A 26 8.52 -11.83 -2.43
N VAL A 27 9.39 -12.84 -2.42
CA VAL A 27 9.04 -14.20 -2.88
C VAL A 27 7.96 -14.81 -1.98
N VAL A 28 8.09 -14.66 -0.66
CA VAL A 28 7.06 -15.14 0.28
C VAL A 28 5.74 -14.39 0.09
N TRP A 29 5.79 -13.08 -0.13
CA TRP A 29 4.61 -12.29 -0.49
C TRP A 29 3.95 -12.78 -1.79
N PHE A 30 4.74 -13.01 -2.83
CA PHE A 30 4.24 -13.48 -4.12
C PHE A 30 3.54 -14.83 -3.98
N VAL A 31 4.17 -15.81 -3.32
CA VAL A 31 3.56 -17.13 -3.10
C VAL A 31 2.32 -17.02 -2.21
N GLY A 32 2.39 -16.24 -1.12
CA GLY A 32 1.28 -16.03 -0.20
C GLY A 32 0.09 -15.30 -0.83
N THR A 33 0.30 -14.56 -1.92
CA THR A 33 -0.77 -13.83 -2.61
C THR A 33 -1.42 -14.58 -3.78
N ILE A 34 -0.90 -15.76 -4.16
CA ILE A 34 -1.47 -16.59 -5.24
C ILE A 34 -2.98 -16.82 -5.09
N PRO A 35 -3.54 -17.17 -3.92
CA PRO A 35 -5.00 -17.37 -3.79
C PRO A 35 -5.81 -16.10 -4.13
N PHE A 36 -5.34 -14.93 -3.67
CA PHE A 36 -5.99 -13.65 -3.99
C PHE A 36 -5.86 -13.31 -5.47
N PHE A 37 -4.68 -13.57 -6.06
CA PHE A 37 -4.44 -13.41 -7.49
C PHE A 37 -5.42 -14.24 -8.33
N LEU A 38 -5.61 -15.51 -7.99
CA LEU A 38 -6.54 -16.40 -8.71
C LEU A 38 -7.99 -15.93 -8.61
N VAL A 39 -8.41 -15.44 -7.44
CA VAL A 39 -9.75 -14.87 -7.26
C VAL A 39 -9.93 -13.61 -8.12
N ILE A 40 -8.97 -12.69 -8.09
CA ILE A 40 -9.04 -11.46 -8.91
C ILE A 40 -9.00 -11.81 -10.40
N LEU A 41 -8.17 -12.78 -10.81
CA LEU A 41 -8.09 -13.24 -12.18
C LEU A 41 -9.45 -13.78 -12.64
N ALA A 42 -10.08 -14.65 -11.86
CA ALA A 42 -11.41 -15.17 -12.14
C ALA A 42 -12.47 -14.06 -12.24
N LEU A 43 -12.42 -13.06 -11.37
CA LEU A 43 -13.32 -11.89 -11.45
C LEU A 43 -13.06 -11.05 -12.70
N SER A 44 -11.80 -10.89 -13.11
CA SER A 44 -11.42 -10.09 -14.28
C SER A 44 -11.99 -10.65 -15.58
N TRP A 45 -12.16 -11.96 -15.67
CA TRP A 45 -12.82 -12.62 -16.81
C TRP A 45 -14.29 -12.24 -16.99
N ILE A 46 -14.98 -11.78 -15.93
CA ILE A 46 -16.36 -11.31 -16.02
C ILE A 46 -16.42 -9.97 -16.75
N PHE A 47 -15.40 -9.12 -16.57
CA PHE A 47 -15.38 -7.75 -17.09
C PHE A 47 -14.66 -7.63 -18.43
N VAL A 48 -13.75 -8.55 -18.75
CA VAL A 48 -12.97 -8.56 -19.99
C VAL A 48 -13.25 -9.88 -20.72
N PRO A 49 -14.42 -10.03 -21.37
CA PRO A 49 -14.71 -11.22 -22.16
C PRO A 49 -13.75 -11.30 -23.36
N PRO A 50 -13.38 -12.51 -23.80
CA PRO A 50 -12.56 -12.67 -25.00
C PRO A 50 -13.32 -12.14 -26.21
N THR A 51 -12.82 -11.07 -26.82
CA THR A 51 -13.50 -10.37 -27.93
C THR A 51 -13.25 -11.02 -29.29
N GLU A 52 -12.16 -11.78 -29.44
CA GLU A 52 -11.79 -12.42 -30.70
C GLU A 52 -11.24 -13.84 -30.47
N PRO A 53 -11.51 -14.79 -31.39
CA PRO A 53 -10.98 -16.16 -31.30
C PRO A 53 -9.45 -16.22 -31.31
N ASP A 54 -8.81 -15.25 -31.96
CA ASP A 54 -7.36 -15.22 -32.21
C ASP A 54 -6.60 -14.29 -31.26
N SER A 55 -7.32 -13.50 -30.44
CA SER A 55 -6.69 -12.64 -29.44
C SER A 55 -6.14 -13.50 -28.29
N PRO A 56 -4.88 -13.30 -27.84
CA PRO A 56 -4.31 -14.09 -26.74
C PRO A 56 -5.15 -13.85 -25.48
N PRO A 57 -5.97 -14.84 -25.04
CA PRO A 57 -7.14 -14.57 -24.22
C PRO A 57 -6.81 -14.22 -22.76
N LEU A 58 -5.52 -14.18 -22.40
CA LEU A 58 -5.05 -14.13 -21.02
C LEU A 58 -4.27 -12.86 -20.64
N VAL A 59 -3.79 -12.04 -21.59
CA VAL A 59 -2.85 -10.96 -21.25
C VAL A 59 -3.50 -9.90 -20.37
N TRP A 60 -4.65 -9.36 -20.76
CA TRP A 60 -5.31 -8.28 -20.02
C TRP A 60 -5.81 -8.72 -18.63
N PRO A 61 -6.53 -9.85 -18.47
CA PRO A 61 -6.93 -10.33 -17.15
C PRO A 61 -5.72 -10.60 -16.23
N LEU A 62 -4.63 -11.13 -16.77
CA LEU A 62 -3.40 -11.38 -16.02
C LEU A 62 -2.76 -10.08 -15.52
N LEU A 63 -2.63 -9.08 -16.39
CA LEU A 63 -2.06 -7.77 -16.04
C LEU A 63 -2.94 -7.04 -15.00
N LEU A 64 -4.26 -7.10 -15.14
CA LEU A 64 -5.20 -6.51 -14.19
C LEU A 64 -5.11 -7.21 -12.82
N ALA A 65 -5.05 -8.54 -12.79
CA ALA A 65 -4.89 -9.29 -11.55
C ALA A 65 -3.54 -9.00 -10.86
N ALA A 66 -2.46 -8.95 -11.62
CA ALA A 66 -1.13 -8.61 -11.10
C ALA A 66 -1.09 -7.16 -10.58
N PHE A 67 -1.69 -6.22 -11.30
CA PHE A 67 -1.80 -4.83 -10.86
C PHE A 67 -2.62 -4.72 -9.57
N ALA A 68 -3.78 -5.37 -9.51
CA ALA A 68 -4.65 -5.33 -8.34
C ALA A 68 -4.00 -5.96 -7.10
N VAL A 69 -3.29 -7.09 -7.22
CA VAL A 69 -2.57 -7.69 -6.08
C VAL A 69 -1.45 -6.80 -5.56
N LEU A 70 -0.80 -6.04 -6.43
CA LEU A 70 0.26 -5.10 -6.05
C LEU A 70 -0.29 -3.85 -5.35
N VAL A 71 -1.44 -3.35 -5.81
CA VAL A 71 -2.04 -2.11 -5.32
C VAL A 71 -2.90 -2.33 -4.08
N LEU A 72 -3.65 -3.43 -4.02
CA LEU A 72 -4.59 -3.67 -2.93
C LEU A 72 -3.85 -4.18 -1.68
N PRO A 73 -4.21 -3.67 -0.48
CA PRO A 73 -3.61 -4.13 0.76
C PRO A 73 -3.93 -5.61 0.95
N SER A 74 -2.92 -6.45 1.16
CA SER A 74 -3.08 -7.88 1.44
C SER A 74 -2.36 -8.26 2.74
N PRO A 75 -2.75 -9.36 3.41
CA PRO A 75 -2.11 -9.78 4.66
C PRO A 75 -0.58 -9.94 4.56
N PHE A 76 -0.10 -10.49 3.45
CA PHE A 76 1.33 -10.65 3.22
C PHE A 76 2.03 -9.33 2.87
N ALA A 77 1.33 -8.37 2.25
CA ALA A 77 1.89 -7.04 2.02
C ALA A 77 2.19 -6.35 3.36
N VAL A 78 1.37 -6.56 4.40
CA VAL A 78 1.62 -6.01 5.75
C VAL A 78 2.98 -6.49 6.31
N GLY A 79 3.40 -7.71 5.99
CA GLY A 79 4.72 -8.22 6.33
C GLY A 79 5.87 -7.39 5.75
N LEU A 80 5.78 -7.07 4.45
CA LEU A 80 6.77 -6.23 3.76
C LEU A 80 6.74 -4.79 4.27
N TYR A 81 5.56 -4.24 4.55
CA TYR A 81 5.45 -2.92 5.15
C TYR A 81 6.03 -2.87 6.57
N GLY A 82 5.95 -3.95 7.34
CA GLY A 82 6.58 -4.06 8.66
C GLY A 82 8.10 -4.00 8.58
N LEU A 83 8.69 -4.76 7.66
CA LEU A 83 10.13 -4.64 7.36
C LEU A 83 10.49 -3.24 6.88
N ALA A 84 9.70 -2.67 5.96
CA ALA A 84 9.95 -1.33 5.42
C ALA A 84 9.90 -0.25 6.50
N ALA A 85 9.01 -0.35 7.50
CA ALA A 85 8.96 0.59 8.61
C ALA A 85 10.29 0.62 9.39
N VAL A 86 10.84 -0.56 9.73
CA VAL A 86 12.13 -0.68 10.42
C VAL A 86 13.32 -0.25 9.54
N ILE A 87 13.34 -0.60 8.25
CA ILE A 87 14.41 -0.14 7.34
C ILE A 87 14.43 1.39 7.24
N VAL A 88 13.26 2.02 7.29
CA VAL A 88 13.14 3.48 7.18
C VAL A 88 13.61 4.19 8.46
N THR A 89 13.65 3.53 9.62
CA THR A 89 14.30 4.07 10.84
C THR A 89 15.82 4.03 10.77
N GLY A 90 16.38 3.26 9.84
CA GLY A 90 17.83 3.08 9.67
C GLY A 90 18.35 1.78 10.27
N ASP A 91 17.46 0.95 10.81
CA ASP A 91 17.79 -0.33 11.40
C ASP A 91 17.75 -1.46 10.36
N THR A 92 18.50 -2.53 10.62
CA THR A 92 18.51 -3.74 9.79
C THR A 92 17.56 -4.78 10.39
N PRO A 93 16.33 -4.95 9.85
CA PRO A 93 15.38 -5.88 10.45
C PRO A 93 15.78 -7.33 10.20
N ASP A 94 15.41 -8.20 11.12
CA ASP A 94 15.44 -9.63 10.89
C ASP A 94 14.23 -10.07 10.03
N PHE A 95 14.33 -11.25 9.42
CA PHE A 95 13.20 -11.81 8.69
C PHE A 95 12.02 -12.19 9.62
N GLY A 96 12.26 -12.30 10.94
CA GLY A 96 11.22 -12.53 11.95
C GLY A 96 10.17 -11.42 11.99
N VAL A 97 10.59 -10.16 11.83
CA VAL A 97 9.69 -8.99 11.75
C VAL A 97 8.61 -9.16 10.68
N PHE A 98 8.93 -9.77 9.53
CA PHE A 98 7.94 -10.05 8.48
C PHE A 98 6.80 -10.93 9.01
N TRP A 99 7.14 -12.08 9.60
CA TRP A 99 6.14 -13.03 10.08
C TRP A 99 5.42 -12.55 11.33
N ALA A 100 6.09 -11.77 12.18
CA ALA A 100 5.46 -11.08 13.30
C ALA A 100 4.37 -10.11 12.79
N SER A 101 4.71 -9.28 11.80
CA SER A 101 3.79 -8.31 11.19
C SER A 101 2.61 -8.99 10.49
N VAL A 102 2.85 -10.05 9.71
CA VAL A 102 1.78 -10.82 9.05
C VAL A 102 0.83 -11.43 10.07
N ARG A 103 1.35 -12.11 11.10
CA ARG A 103 0.50 -12.77 12.12
C ARG A 103 -0.31 -11.76 12.93
N ARG A 104 0.33 -10.66 13.35
CA ARG A 104 -0.29 -9.58 14.12
C ARG A 104 -1.45 -8.95 13.36
N TRP A 105 -1.24 -8.67 12.08
CA TRP A 105 -2.19 -7.89 11.28
C TRP A 105 -3.02 -8.69 10.27
N TRP A 106 -2.92 -10.02 10.28
CA TRP A 106 -3.57 -10.90 9.30
C TRP A 106 -5.04 -10.55 9.03
N ARG A 107 -5.84 -10.47 10.11
CA ARG A 107 -7.28 -10.22 10.02
C ARG A 107 -7.59 -8.84 9.46
N ARG A 108 -6.81 -7.82 9.81
CA ARG A 108 -7.00 -6.45 9.32
C ARG A 108 -6.53 -6.30 7.88
N GLY A 109 -5.39 -6.88 7.53
CA GLY A 109 -4.93 -6.96 6.14
C GLY A 109 -5.97 -7.64 5.25
N LEU A 110 -6.61 -8.71 5.73
CA LEU A 110 -7.69 -9.40 4.99
C LEU A 110 -8.96 -8.54 4.87
N ALA A 111 -9.37 -7.87 5.94
CA ALA A 111 -10.52 -6.98 5.90
C ALA A 111 -10.30 -5.78 4.97
N MET A 112 -9.10 -5.19 5.00
CA MET A 112 -8.70 -4.10 4.09
C MET A 112 -8.67 -4.59 2.65
N PHE A 113 -8.14 -5.79 2.38
CA PHE A 113 -8.20 -6.41 1.05
C PHE A 113 -9.64 -6.50 0.55
N ALA A 114 -10.54 -7.08 1.36
CA ALA A 114 -11.93 -7.29 0.98
C ALA A 114 -12.66 -5.96 0.71
N ILE A 115 -12.50 -4.97 1.58
CA ILE A 115 -13.08 -3.63 1.39
C ILE A 115 -12.52 -2.97 0.12
N SER A 116 -11.19 -2.98 -0.05
CA SER A 116 -10.53 -2.35 -1.18
C SER A 116 -10.88 -3.00 -2.52
N ALA A 117 -10.94 -4.33 -2.56
CA ALA A 117 -11.39 -5.08 -3.73
C ALA A 117 -12.87 -4.80 -4.05
N PHE A 118 -13.75 -4.86 -3.04
CA PHE A 118 -15.19 -4.62 -3.23
C PHE A 118 -15.47 -3.22 -3.79
N VAL A 119 -14.89 -2.18 -3.18
CA VAL A 119 -15.06 -0.80 -3.66
C VAL A 119 -14.49 -0.64 -5.05
N LEU A 120 -13.31 -1.20 -5.34
CA LEU A 120 -12.72 -1.12 -6.68
C LEU A 120 -13.61 -1.78 -7.74
N VAL A 121 -14.14 -2.97 -7.46
CA VAL A 121 -15.09 -3.66 -8.36
C VAL A 121 -16.34 -2.81 -8.60
N ALA A 122 -16.91 -2.22 -7.54
CA ALA A 122 -18.06 -1.33 -7.68
C ALA A 122 -17.74 -0.09 -8.55
N LEU A 123 -16.57 0.52 -8.38
CA LEU A 123 -16.13 1.67 -9.18
C LEU A 123 -15.90 1.30 -10.64
N VAL A 124 -15.29 0.15 -10.92
CA VAL A 124 -15.06 -0.37 -12.28
C VAL A 124 -16.38 -0.70 -12.96
N PHE A 125 -17.31 -1.36 -12.25
CA PHE A 125 -18.64 -1.67 -12.76
C PHE A 125 -19.42 -0.40 -13.11
N ASN A 126 -19.40 0.62 -12.25
CA ASN A 126 -20.04 1.91 -12.54
C ASN A 126 -19.41 2.59 -13.77
N THR A 127 -18.08 2.65 -13.84
CA THR A 127 -17.38 3.21 -15.01
C THR A 127 -17.80 2.48 -16.29
N TRP A 128 -17.79 1.15 -16.29
CA TRP A 128 -18.20 0.33 -17.44
C TRP A 128 -19.65 0.59 -17.86
N PHE A 129 -20.57 0.64 -16.89
CA PHE A 129 -21.97 0.98 -17.13
C PHE A 129 -22.11 2.34 -17.81
N TYR A 130 -21.54 3.41 -17.24
CA TYR A 130 -21.69 4.76 -17.79
C TYR A 130 -20.98 4.95 -19.15
N VAL A 131 -19.90 4.22 -19.43
CA VAL A 131 -19.27 4.22 -20.75
C VAL A 131 -20.14 3.52 -21.80
N SER A 132 -20.91 2.51 -21.40
CA SER A 132 -21.80 1.76 -22.31
C SER A 132 -23.09 2.51 -22.68
N VAL A 133 -23.46 3.54 -21.91
CA VAL A 133 -24.64 4.36 -22.19
C VAL A 133 -24.32 5.37 -23.30
N THR A 134 -25.12 5.38 -24.37
CA THR A 134 -24.93 6.24 -25.55
C THR A 134 -25.47 7.67 -25.39
N GLU A 135 -26.22 7.95 -24.32
CA GLU A 135 -26.67 9.31 -23.99
C GLU A 135 -25.51 10.17 -23.45
N GLY A 136 -25.17 11.25 -24.15
CA GLY A 136 -23.92 11.99 -23.92
C GLY A 136 -23.71 12.56 -22.51
N TRP A 137 -24.76 12.99 -21.81
CA TRP A 137 -24.62 13.54 -20.44
C TRP A 137 -24.36 12.44 -19.41
N LEU A 138 -24.96 11.24 -19.57
CA LEU A 138 -24.69 10.07 -18.74
C LEU A 138 -23.28 9.54 -19.00
N GLN A 139 -22.83 9.58 -20.25
CA GLN A 139 -21.45 9.22 -20.59
C GLN A 139 -20.43 10.12 -19.88
N ALA A 140 -20.71 11.42 -19.72
CA ALA A 140 -19.83 12.33 -18.98
C ALA A 140 -19.65 11.94 -17.50
N VAL A 141 -20.63 11.25 -16.89
CA VAL A 141 -20.52 10.73 -15.52
C VAL A 141 -19.42 9.66 -15.39
N SER A 142 -19.09 8.94 -16.46
CA SER A 142 -17.96 8.00 -16.44
C SER A 142 -16.63 8.65 -16.10
N VAL A 143 -16.42 9.91 -16.51
CA VAL A 143 -15.21 10.68 -16.20
C VAL A 143 -15.07 10.87 -14.70
N LEU A 144 -16.17 11.16 -14.00
CA LEU A 144 -16.19 11.27 -12.53
C LEU A 144 -15.80 9.94 -11.87
N TRP A 145 -16.30 8.81 -12.37
CA TRP A 145 -15.94 7.49 -11.85
C TRP A 145 -14.47 7.13 -12.11
N LEU A 146 -13.90 7.54 -13.24
CA LEU A 146 -12.46 7.39 -13.50
C LEU A 146 -11.62 8.17 -12.48
N TYR A 147 -12.01 9.40 -12.14
CA TYR A 147 -11.36 10.15 -11.05
C TYR A 147 -11.53 9.45 -9.70
N ALA A 148 -12.69 8.87 -9.42
CA ALA A 148 -12.92 8.10 -8.20
C ALA A 148 -12.04 6.84 -8.12
N ILE A 149 -11.84 6.12 -9.24
CA ILE A 149 -10.90 4.99 -9.32
C ILE A 149 -9.48 5.45 -9.04
N LEU A 150 -9.03 6.53 -9.69
CA LEU A 150 -7.68 7.06 -9.50
C LEU A 150 -7.46 7.50 -8.05
N PHE A 151 -8.44 8.19 -7.46
CA PHE A 151 -8.43 8.55 -6.04
C PHE A 151 -8.38 7.30 -5.15
N TRP A 152 -9.20 6.28 -5.42
CA TRP A 152 -9.25 5.05 -4.64
C TRP A 152 -7.92 4.28 -4.67
N ILE A 153 -7.28 4.20 -5.84
CA ILE A 153 -5.99 3.54 -6.03
C ILE A 153 -4.87 4.32 -5.34
N THR A 154 -4.84 5.64 -5.47
CA THR A 154 -3.84 6.48 -4.78
C THR A 154 -3.96 6.42 -3.26
N LEU A 155 -5.18 6.28 -2.74
CA LEU A 155 -5.44 6.07 -1.31
C LEU A 155 -4.75 4.81 -0.76
N GLN A 156 -4.64 3.73 -1.56
CA GLN A 156 -4.07 2.45 -1.10
C GLN A 156 -2.59 2.59 -0.67
N VAL A 157 -1.85 3.53 -1.25
CA VAL A 157 -0.43 3.79 -0.94
C VAL A 157 -0.20 4.09 0.54
N TYR A 158 -1.20 4.67 1.22
CA TYR A 158 -1.09 5.11 2.62
C TYR A 158 -1.71 4.16 3.64
N LEU A 159 -2.58 3.24 3.20
CA LEU A 159 -3.38 2.43 4.10
C LEU A 159 -2.55 1.52 5.01
N VAL A 160 -1.65 0.73 4.43
CA VAL A 160 -0.82 -0.20 5.21
C VAL A 160 0.26 0.53 6.02
N PRO A 161 0.97 1.53 5.49
CA PRO A 161 1.86 2.36 6.30
C PRO A 161 1.17 2.95 7.54
N LEU A 162 -0.05 3.48 7.38
CA LEU A 162 -0.82 4.05 8.49
C LEU A 162 -1.25 2.99 9.51
N LEU A 163 -1.57 1.78 9.06
CA LEU A 163 -1.88 0.66 9.96
C LEU A 163 -0.68 0.37 10.86
N ILE A 164 0.53 0.31 10.29
CA ILE A 164 1.76 -0.01 11.03
C ILE A 164 2.18 1.14 11.93
N ALA A 165 2.17 2.37 11.41
CA ALA A 165 2.52 3.56 12.19
C ALA A 165 1.56 3.83 13.36
N SER A 166 0.34 3.26 13.35
CA SER A 166 -0.62 3.42 14.44
C SER A 166 -0.28 2.67 15.73
N GLU A 167 0.75 1.82 15.69
CA GLU A 167 1.21 1.06 16.86
C GLU A 167 2.54 1.54 17.43
N GLU A 168 3.24 2.46 16.75
CA GLU A 168 4.42 3.09 17.33
C GLU A 168 3.95 3.85 18.59
N PRO A 169 4.33 3.40 19.80
CA PRO A 169 3.96 4.12 21.00
C PRO A 169 4.54 5.52 20.89
N GLU A 170 3.70 6.52 21.11
CA GLU A 170 3.95 7.95 20.88
C GLU A 170 5.07 8.53 21.77
N SER A 171 5.91 7.73 22.44
CA SER A 171 6.76 8.24 23.53
C SER A 171 7.94 7.33 23.92
N SER A 172 8.79 6.95 22.96
CA SER A 172 10.15 6.48 23.33
C SER A 172 11.06 7.62 23.81
N ASP A 173 10.75 8.87 23.45
CA ASP A 173 11.56 10.04 23.84
C ASP A 173 11.18 10.59 25.23
N ALA A 174 9.91 10.48 25.65
CA ALA A 174 9.48 10.83 27.02
C ALA A 174 9.95 9.82 28.09
N ALA A 175 10.35 8.61 27.69
CA ALA A 175 10.85 7.58 28.61
C ALA A 175 12.29 7.84 29.09
N GLY A 176 13.04 8.72 28.43
CA GLY A 176 14.44 9.04 28.77
C GLY A 176 14.62 10.02 29.94
N GLN A 177 13.60 10.81 30.30
CA GLN A 177 13.75 11.89 31.30
C GLN A 177 13.05 11.65 32.65
N GLY A 178 12.33 10.54 32.84
CA GLY A 178 11.60 10.26 34.08
C GLY A 178 11.73 8.82 34.64
N ALA A 179 12.66 8.03 34.13
CA ALA A 179 12.73 6.58 34.35
C ALA A 179 13.05 6.12 35.78
N ASP A 180 13.31 7.02 36.73
CA ASP A 180 13.83 6.62 38.04
C ASP A 180 12.78 6.26 39.11
N GLU A 181 11.48 6.54 38.94
CA GLU A 181 10.55 6.38 40.08
C GLU A 181 9.18 5.72 39.83
N ARG A 182 8.77 5.40 38.59
CA ARG A 182 7.47 4.74 38.34
C ARG A 182 7.64 3.29 37.95
N GLY A 183 7.49 2.40 38.94
CA GLY A 183 7.66 0.97 38.80
C GLY A 183 6.85 0.33 37.66
N GLY A 184 7.57 -0.34 36.75
CA GLY A 184 7.23 -1.66 36.19
C GLY A 184 5.92 -1.87 35.45
N GLN A 185 5.11 -0.85 35.16
CA GLN A 185 3.96 -1.01 34.26
C GLN A 185 4.47 -1.06 32.82
N GLU A 186 4.55 -2.27 32.27
CA GLU A 186 4.71 -2.47 30.84
C GLU A 186 3.62 -1.64 30.13
N PRO A 187 4.00 -0.77 29.16
CA PRO A 187 3.03 0.05 28.46
C PRO A 187 1.99 -0.86 27.81
N GLU A 188 0.73 -0.75 28.24
CA GLU A 188 -0.37 -1.47 27.61
C GLU A 188 -0.39 -1.10 26.12
N ALA A 189 -0.23 -2.09 25.25
CA ALA A 189 -0.26 -1.89 23.81
C ALA A 189 -1.57 -1.19 23.44
N GLY A 190 -1.47 0.03 22.91
CA GLY A 190 -2.61 0.86 22.55
C GLY A 190 -3.61 0.10 21.66
N ALA A 191 -4.91 0.28 21.94
CA ALA A 191 -5.94 -0.40 21.17
C ALA A 191 -5.83 -0.02 19.67
N PRO A 192 -5.79 -0.99 18.76
CA PRO A 192 -5.42 -0.70 17.39
C PRO A 192 -6.52 0.09 16.66
N LEU A 193 -6.17 1.11 15.86
CA LEU A 193 -7.13 2.08 15.31
C LEU A 193 -8.29 1.43 14.52
N PRO A 194 -9.53 1.96 14.60
CA PRO A 194 -10.63 1.49 13.76
C PRO A 194 -10.35 1.67 12.27
N LEU A 195 -10.75 0.69 11.43
CA LEU A 195 -10.51 0.74 9.97
C LEU A 195 -11.09 2.01 9.32
N ARG A 196 -12.28 2.45 9.74
CA ARG A 196 -12.89 3.70 9.26
C ARG A 196 -11.96 4.90 9.45
N THR A 197 -11.28 4.97 10.59
CA THR A 197 -10.35 6.05 10.90
C THR A 197 -9.11 5.98 10.01
N LEU A 198 -8.60 4.77 9.74
CA LEU A 198 -7.48 4.56 8.80
C LEU A 198 -7.83 5.04 7.38
N TYR A 199 -8.98 4.61 6.83
CA TYR A 199 -9.42 5.06 5.50
C TYR A 199 -9.65 6.58 5.45
N ARG A 200 -10.22 7.18 6.50
CA ARG A 200 -10.39 8.63 6.60
C ARG A 200 -9.04 9.36 6.60
N ARG A 201 -8.06 8.89 7.38
CA ARG A 201 -6.71 9.48 7.42
C ARG A 201 -5.99 9.34 6.08
N ALA A 202 -6.05 8.16 5.45
CA ALA A 202 -5.49 7.94 4.13
C ALA A 202 -6.11 8.87 3.08
N ALA A 203 -7.44 9.02 3.07
CA ALA A 203 -8.15 9.94 2.18
C ALA A 203 -7.69 11.40 2.36
N ILE A 204 -7.55 11.86 3.61
CA ILE A 204 -7.06 13.22 3.90
C ILE A 204 -5.64 13.41 3.36
N LEU A 205 -4.73 12.45 3.56
CA LEU A 205 -3.37 12.53 3.05
C LEU A 205 -3.33 12.58 1.52
N THR A 206 -4.13 11.74 0.85
CA THR A 206 -4.24 11.72 -0.61
C THR A 206 -4.75 13.06 -1.16
N LEU A 207 -5.79 13.64 -0.55
CA LEU A 207 -6.36 14.91 -0.98
C LEU A 207 -5.48 16.11 -0.63
N ALA A 208 -4.73 16.05 0.47
CA ALA A 208 -3.83 17.12 0.86
C ALA A 208 -2.64 17.27 -0.10
N ASN A 209 -2.20 16.18 -0.74
CA ASN A 209 -1.07 16.19 -1.67
C ASN A 209 -1.32 15.26 -2.88
N PRO A 210 -2.23 15.63 -3.80
CA PRO A 210 -2.62 14.75 -4.90
C PRO A 210 -1.45 14.45 -5.84
N ILE A 211 -0.64 15.46 -6.18
CA ILE A 211 0.53 15.28 -7.05
C ILE A 211 1.58 14.37 -6.41
N PHE A 212 1.82 14.51 -5.10
CA PHE A 212 2.76 13.64 -4.39
C PHE A 212 2.26 12.19 -4.38
N SER A 213 0.98 11.98 -4.07
CA SER A 213 0.33 10.67 -4.06
C SER A 213 0.37 10.01 -5.45
N LEU A 214 0.11 10.76 -6.51
CA LEU A 214 0.21 10.28 -7.89
C LEU A 214 1.64 9.88 -8.27
N LEU A 215 2.65 10.63 -7.82
CA LEU A 215 4.04 10.27 -8.06
C LEU A 215 4.46 9.01 -7.29
N LEU A 216 3.96 8.82 -6.06
CA LEU A 216 4.19 7.57 -5.32
C LEU A 216 3.49 6.40 -6.00
N LEU A 217 2.25 6.58 -6.47
CA LEU A 217 1.54 5.55 -7.23
C LEU A 217 2.28 5.21 -8.53
N ALA A 218 2.75 6.21 -9.28
CA ALA A 218 3.55 5.97 -10.48
C ALA A 218 4.81 5.16 -10.17
N GLY A 219 5.50 5.48 -9.06
CA GLY A 219 6.62 4.68 -8.56
C GLY A 219 6.22 3.25 -8.18
N ALA A 220 5.05 3.06 -7.58
CA ALA A 220 4.52 1.75 -7.22
C ALA A 220 4.15 0.89 -8.44
N VAL A 221 3.65 1.51 -9.51
CA VAL A 221 3.28 0.83 -10.76
C VAL A 221 4.49 0.53 -11.64
N PHE A 222 5.56 1.31 -11.52
CA PHE A 222 6.80 1.13 -12.27
C PHE A 222 7.36 -0.31 -12.28
N PRO A 223 7.54 -1.02 -11.14
CA PRO A 223 8.03 -2.40 -11.16
C PRO A 223 7.07 -3.38 -11.85
N ALA A 224 5.75 -3.14 -11.81
CA ALA A 224 4.80 -3.95 -12.55
C ALA A 224 4.96 -3.74 -14.07
N LEU A 225 5.13 -2.50 -14.52
CA LEU A 225 5.42 -2.21 -15.93
C LEU A 225 6.75 -2.82 -16.36
N LEU A 226 7.79 -2.68 -15.55
CA LEU A 226 9.11 -3.26 -15.82
C LEU A 226 9.05 -4.79 -15.90
N SER A 227 8.17 -5.43 -15.13
CA SER A 227 7.99 -6.88 -15.17
C SER A 227 7.41 -7.40 -16.49
N THR A 228 6.76 -6.56 -17.30
CA THR A 228 6.34 -6.97 -18.65
C THR A 228 7.54 -7.21 -19.57
N LEU A 229 8.67 -6.57 -19.31
CA LEU A 229 9.93 -6.74 -20.04
C LEU A 229 10.85 -7.77 -19.35
N VAL A 230 10.85 -7.78 -18.02
CA VAL A 230 11.69 -8.64 -17.20
C VAL A 230 10.82 -9.34 -16.14
N PRO A 231 10.14 -10.45 -16.50
CA PRO A 231 9.15 -11.12 -15.64
C PRO A 231 9.62 -11.41 -14.20
N PRO A 232 10.88 -11.81 -13.94
CA PRO A 232 11.36 -12.05 -12.57
C PRO A 232 11.29 -10.81 -11.65
N VAL A 233 11.23 -9.59 -12.17
CA VAL A 233 11.16 -8.37 -11.35
C VAL A 233 9.92 -8.35 -10.46
N TYR A 234 8.79 -8.86 -10.94
CA TYR A 234 7.55 -8.87 -10.17
C TYR A 234 7.64 -9.69 -8.87
N PRO A 235 7.94 -11.01 -8.92
CA PRO A 235 8.04 -11.84 -7.73
C PRO A 235 9.29 -11.57 -6.88
N LEU A 236 10.32 -10.88 -7.40
CA LEU A 236 11.54 -10.60 -6.64
C LEU A 236 11.57 -9.22 -5.97
N VAL A 237 10.91 -8.21 -6.54
CA VAL A 237 11.17 -6.81 -6.13
C VAL A 237 9.90 -5.97 -5.91
N ALA A 238 8.83 -6.21 -6.67
CA ALA A 238 7.77 -5.23 -6.84
C ALA A 238 7.14 -4.75 -5.52
N MET A 239 6.64 -5.65 -4.67
CA MET A 239 5.95 -5.27 -3.44
C MET A 239 6.90 -4.72 -2.38
N ALA A 240 8.14 -5.21 -2.31
CA ALA A 240 9.16 -4.66 -1.41
C ALA A 240 9.44 -3.18 -1.73
N TYR A 241 9.56 -2.85 -3.02
CA TYR A 241 9.73 -1.46 -3.46
C TYR A 241 8.50 -0.61 -3.12
N VAL A 242 7.29 -1.11 -3.40
CA VAL A 242 6.03 -0.45 -3.04
C VAL A 242 5.93 -0.19 -1.54
N ALA A 243 6.34 -1.15 -0.72
CA ALA A 243 6.35 -1.04 0.73
C ALA A 243 7.28 0.07 1.23
N LEU A 244 8.51 0.12 0.69
CA LEU A 244 9.49 1.17 1.01
C LEU A 244 9.02 2.56 0.56
N ILE A 245 8.41 2.68 -0.62
CA ILE A 245 7.81 3.93 -1.10
C ILE A 245 6.72 4.40 -0.12
N GLY A 246 5.80 3.51 0.25
CA GLY A 246 4.69 3.86 1.14
C GLY A 246 5.15 4.24 2.54
N ALA A 247 6.09 3.50 3.13
CA ALA A 247 6.65 3.79 4.45
C ALA A 247 7.39 5.15 4.48
N ARG A 248 8.29 5.39 3.52
CA ARG A 248 9.02 6.68 3.41
C ARG A 248 8.08 7.84 3.06
N GLY A 249 7.12 7.59 2.17
CA GLY A 249 6.13 8.56 1.73
C GLY A 249 5.24 9.00 2.88
N LEU A 250 4.79 8.07 3.72
CA LEU A 250 4.03 8.38 4.92
C LEU A 250 4.86 9.18 5.92
N ARG A 251 6.09 8.75 6.23
CA ARG A 251 6.97 9.46 7.17
C ARG A 251 7.17 10.92 6.74
N HIS A 252 7.47 11.14 5.45
CA HIS A 252 7.61 12.50 4.92
C HIS A 252 6.35 13.37 5.06
N LEU A 253 5.15 12.79 4.93
CA LEU A 253 3.90 13.52 5.11
C LEU A 253 3.53 13.70 6.59
N ARG A 254 3.87 12.73 7.46
CA ARG A 254 3.65 12.82 8.90
C ARG A 254 4.35 14.06 9.46
N ASP A 255 5.64 14.22 9.16
CA ASP A 255 6.45 15.37 9.59
C ASP A 255 5.85 16.73 9.16
N LYS A 256 5.04 16.76 8.10
CA LYS A 256 4.46 17.99 7.55
C LYS A 256 3.05 18.29 8.05
N TYR A 257 2.22 17.27 8.29
CA TYR A 257 0.79 17.43 8.55
C TYR A 257 0.34 16.94 9.92
N LEU A 258 1.18 16.18 10.59
CA LEU A 258 0.98 15.70 11.94
C LEU A 258 2.22 16.13 12.73
N PRO A 259 2.43 17.45 12.90
CA PRO A 259 3.53 17.92 13.72
C PRO A 259 3.42 17.26 15.11
N PRO A 260 4.57 16.94 15.73
CA PRO A 260 4.59 16.44 17.10
C PRO A 260 3.77 17.37 18.00
N ASP A 261 3.09 16.81 19.02
CA ASP A 261 2.27 17.60 19.92
C ASP A 261 3.14 18.73 20.50
N PRO A 262 2.62 19.96 20.68
CA PRO A 262 3.45 21.12 21.07
C PRO A 262 4.17 20.93 22.41
N GLU A 263 3.75 19.95 23.21
CA GLU A 263 4.46 19.49 24.42
C GLU A 263 5.80 18.82 24.06
N GLU A 264 5.88 18.03 22.99
CA GLU A 264 7.13 17.44 22.48
C GLU A 264 8.06 18.48 21.82
N ALA A 265 7.52 19.59 21.32
CA ALA A 265 8.31 20.66 20.71
C ALA A 265 8.85 21.69 21.72
N ALA A 266 8.38 21.64 22.97
CA ALA A 266 8.75 22.55 24.05
C ALA A 266 9.84 21.96 24.99
N GLU A 267 10.14 20.67 24.87
CA GLU A 267 11.24 19.97 25.54
C GLU A 267 12.55 20.00 24.71
#